data_AF-A0A257RT77-F1
#
_entry.id   AF-A0A257RT77-F1
#
_cell.length_a   1.000
_cell.length_b   1.000
_cell.length_c   1.000
_cell.angle_alpha   90.00
_cell.angle_beta   90.00
_cell.angle_gamma   90.00
#
_symmetry.space_group_name_H-M   'P 1'
#
loop_
_entity.id
_entity.type
_entity.pdbx_description
1 polymer ?
#
loop_
_entity_poly.entity_id
_entity_poly.type
_entity_poly.pdbx_seq_one_letter_code
_entity_poly.pdbx_strand_id
1 'polypeptide(L)'
;MSRWVVVLAGGIGSRFWPLSTPDRPKQLLPLVSGQPLLRDTLDRVRPLADAAHTLILTNASLVPAIAALAPEIPAGNLIAEPRPAGTAAALAWAAHHIATV
;
A
#
# COMPACT_ATOMS: atom_id res chain seq x y z
N MET A 1 20.83 -11.93 -1.95
CA MET A 1 19.43 -11.83 -2.40
C MET A 1 18.87 -10.54 -1.84
N SER A 2 18.35 -9.65 -2.68
CA SER A 2 17.64 -8.45 -2.23
C SER A 2 16.29 -8.85 -1.65
N ARG A 3 15.96 -8.33 -0.47
CA ARG A 3 14.68 -8.59 0.21
C ARG A 3 13.67 -7.55 -0.22
N TRP A 4 12.49 -8.00 -0.63
CA TRP A 4 11.37 -7.12 -0.96
C TRP A 4 10.33 -7.11 0.14
N VAL A 5 9.65 -5.98 0.29
CA VAL A 5 8.45 -5.83 1.11
C VAL A 5 7.28 -5.50 0.21
N VAL A 6 6.15 -6.19 0.43
CA VAL A 6 4.90 -5.93 -0.28
C VAL A 6 3.84 -5.50 0.73
N VAL A 7 3.28 -4.31 0.54
CA VAL A 7 2.22 -3.75 1.37
C VAL A 7 0.91 -3.74 0.58
N LEU A 8 -0.10 -4.47 1.08
CA LEU A 8 -1.42 -4.51 0.49
C LEU A 8 -2.29 -3.40 1.11
N ALA A 9 -2.48 -2.32 0.36
CA ALA A 9 -3.20 -1.12 0.76
C ALA A 9 -4.51 -0.92 -0.04
N GLY A 10 -5.14 -2.02 -0.47
CA GLY A 10 -6.43 -2.00 -1.17
C GLY A 10 -7.66 -2.07 -0.24
N GLY A 11 -8.84 -2.10 -0.85
CA GLY A 11 -10.12 -2.22 -0.17
C GLY A 11 -10.71 -0.88 0.32
N ILE A 12 -12.03 -0.85 0.45
CA ILE A 12 -12.83 0.37 0.69
C ILE A 12 -12.98 0.77 2.17
N GLY A 13 -12.60 -0.10 3.11
CA GLY A 13 -12.58 0.25 4.54
C GLY A 13 -13.94 0.41 5.23
N SER A 14 -15.05 -0.10 4.69
CA SER A 14 -16.43 0.17 5.17
C SER A 14 -16.73 -0.07 6.65
N ARG A 15 -15.96 -0.92 7.34
CA ARG A 15 -16.15 -1.24 8.77
C ARG A 15 -15.78 -0.10 9.73
N PHE A 16 -15.02 0.89 9.25
CA PHE A 16 -14.62 2.06 10.03
C PHE A 16 -15.52 3.27 9.78
N TRP A 17 -16.67 3.09 9.11
CA TRP A 17 -17.65 4.16 8.99
C TRP A 17 -18.11 4.61 10.39
N PRO A 18 -18.26 5.93 10.67
CA PRO A 18 -18.20 7.06 9.73
C PRO A 18 -16.79 7.64 9.50
N LEU A 19 -15.75 7.10 10.14
CA LEU A 19 -14.38 7.61 10.01
C LEU A 19 -13.79 7.35 8.62
N SER A 20 -14.10 6.20 8.03
CA SER A 20 -13.66 5.87 6.67
C SER A 20 -14.68 6.29 5.61
N THR A 21 -14.19 6.85 4.52
CA THR A 21 -14.94 7.10 3.28
C THR A 21 -14.29 6.35 2.11
N PRO A 22 -14.95 6.21 0.95
CA PRO A 22 -14.33 5.62 -0.23
C PRO A 22 -13.01 6.29 -0.64
N ASP A 23 -12.92 7.63 -0.48
CA ASP A 23 -11.72 8.41 -0.79
C ASP A 23 -10.68 8.41 0.34
N ARG A 24 -11.09 8.06 1.56
CA ARG A 24 -10.23 7.99 2.74
C ARG A 24 -10.47 6.69 3.53
N PRO A 25 -10.06 5.53 2.98
CA PRO A 25 -10.23 4.24 3.64
C PRO A 25 -9.24 4.08 4.80
N LYS A 26 -9.37 2.99 5.56
CA LYS A 26 -8.66 2.75 6.83
C LYS A 26 -7.14 3.00 6.78
N GLN A 27 -6.51 2.71 5.64
CA GLN A 27 -5.07 2.83 5.42
C GLN A 27 -4.61 4.29 5.53
N LEU A 28 -5.50 5.23 5.22
CA LEU A 28 -5.26 6.69 5.26
C LEU A 28 -5.77 7.33 6.56
N LEU A 29 -6.17 6.53 7.56
CA LEU A 29 -6.70 7.02 8.84
C LEU A 29 -5.67 6.88 9.97
N PRO A 30 -5.55 7.89 10.84
CA PRO A 30 -4.66 7.87 12.00
C PRO A 30 -5.30 7.20 13.22
N LEU A 31 -5.41 5.87 13.19
CA LEU A 31 -6.19 5.12 14.19
C LEU A 31 -5.40 4.70 15.44
N VAL A 32 -4.06 4.70 15.39
CA VAL A 32 -3.21 4.17 16.49
C VAL A 32 -2.19 5.19 16.96
N SER A 33 -1.34 5.70 16.07
CA SER A 33 -0.17 6.53 16.43
C SER A 33 -0.35 8.04 16.18
N GLY A 34 -1.52 8.44 15.66
CA GLY A 34 -1.71 9.78 15.10
C GLY A 34 -1.23 9.94 13.65
N GLN A 35 -0.54 8.94 13.09
CA GLN A 35 -0.20 8.84 11.66
C GLN A 35 -1.11 7.85 10.94
N PRO A 36 -1.35 8.02 9.62
CA PRO A 36 -2.10 7.03 8.84
C PRO A 36 -1.55 5.61 8.98
N LEU A 37 -2.41 4.60 9.05
CA LEU A 37 -2.01 3.18 9.21
C LEU A 37 -1.00 2.71 8.15
N LEU A 38 -1.07 3.25 6.93
CA LEU A 38 -0.09 2.95 5.89
C LEU A 38 1.30 3.50 6.25
N ARG A 39 1.39 4.71 6.80
CA ARG A 39 2.65 5.29 7.28
C ARG A 39 3.25 4.44 8.40
N ASP A 40 2.45 4.08 9.40
CA ASP A 40 2.87 3.19 10.49
C ASP A 40 3.42 1.86 9.94
N THR A 41 2.77 1.32 8.89
CA THR A 41 3.21 0.09 8.24
C THR A 41 4.56 0.26 7.54
N LEU A 42 4.73 1.35 6.79
CA LEU A 42 5.98 1.65 6.07
C LEU A 42 7.15 1.89 7.04
N ASP A 43 6.92 2.63 8.12
CA ASP A 43 7.95 2.87 9.15
C ASP A 43 8.39 1.56 9.81
N ARG A 44 7.44 0.67 10.10
CA ARG A 44 7.71 -0.64 10.72
C ARG A 44 8.53 -1.56 9.82
N VAL A 45 8.35 -1.48 8.50
CA VAL A 45 9.03 -2.38 7.54
C VAL A 45 10.31 -1.80 6.95
N ARG A 46 10.57 -0.50 7.12
CA ARG A 46 11.78 0.18 6.64
C ARG A 46 13.10 -0.51 7.02
N PRO A 47 13.26 -1.12 8.21
CA PRO A 47 14.49 -1.86 8.52
C PRO A 47 14.67 -3.17 7.71
N LEU A 48 13.64 -3.65 7.01
CA LEU A 48 13.65 -4.91 6.27
C LEU A 48 13.99 -4.75 4.79
N ALA A 49 13.61 -3.62 4.19
CA ALA A 49 13.84 -3.26 2.80
C ALA A 49 13.81 -1.74 2.66
N ASP A 50 14.62 -1.19 1.77
CA ASP A 50 14.56 0.24 1.43
C ASP A 50 13.30 0.55 0.59
N ALA A 51 13.11 1.83 0.27
CA ALA A 51 11.96 2.27 -0.51
C ALA A 51 11.98 1.71 -1.95
N ALA A 52 13.16 1.50 -2.53
CA ALA A 52 13.32 0.92 -3.87
C ALA A 52 12.86 -0.55 -3.92
N HIS A 53 12.94 -1.27 -2.81
CA HIS A 53 12.48 -2.66 -2.66
C HIS A 53 11.17 -2.79 -1.87
N THR A 54 10.41 -1.70 -1.75
CA THR A 54 9.08 -1.70 -1.14
C THR A 54 8.02 -1.44 -2.19
N LEU A 55 7.08 -2.38 -2.33
CA LEU A 55 5.98 -2.35 -3.28
C LEU A 55 4.66 -2.13 -2.56
N ILE A 56 3.79 -1.26 -3.07
CA ILE A 56 2.45 -1.02 -2.53
C ILE A 56 1.41 -1.36 -3.60
N LEU A 57 0.52 -2.30 -3.29
CA LEU A 57 -0.62 -2.62 -4.15
C LEU A 57 -1.87 -1.96 -3.58
N THR A 58 -2.61 -1.23 -4.41
CA THR A 58 -3.77 -0.46 -3.98
C THR A 58 -4.79 -0.29 -5.10
N ASN A 59 -5.92 0.37 -4.81
CA ASN A 59 -6.89 0.76 -5.84
C ASN A 59 -6.38 2.00 -6.60
N ALA A 60 -6.69 2.10 -7.90
CA ALA A 60 -6.28 3.24 -8.73
C ALA A 60 -6.65 4.61 -8.13
N SER A 61 -7.83 4.74 -7.50
CA SER A 61 -8.29 5.99 -6.88
C SER A 61 -7.45 6.44 -5.69
N LEU A 62 -6.73 5.51 -5.03
CA LEU A 62 -5.92 5.79 -3.84
C LEU A 62 -4.46 6.12 -4.17
N VAL A 63 -4.01 5.85 -5.40
CA VAL A 63 -2.62 6.09 -5.82
C VAL A 63 -2.18 7.53 -5.55
N PRO A 64 -2.95 8.59 -5.89
CA PRO A 64 -2.52 9.96 -5.62
C PRO A 64 -2.34 10.25 -4.12
N ALA A 65 -3.27 9.76 -3.29
CA ALA A 65 -3.22 9.97 -1.85
C ALA A 65 -2.05 9.21 -1.20
N ILE A 66 -1.78 7.99 -1.67
CA ILE A 66 -0.65 7.17 -1.19
C ILE A 66 0.68 7.75 -1.64
N ALA A 67 0.80 8.22 -2.89
CA ALA A 67 2.01 8.88 -3.38
C ALA A 67 2.34 10.15 -2.58
N ALA A 68 1.32 10.93 -2.20
CA ALA A 68 1.49 12.09 -1.33
C ALA A 68 1.89 11.70 0.11
N LEU A 69 1.37 10.58 0.62
CA LEU A 69 1.66 10.08 1.96
C LEU A 69 3.06 9.45 2.09
N ALA A 70 3.55 8.83 1.01
CA ALA A 70 4.80 8.08 0.96
C ALA A 70 5.64 8.49 -0.26
N PRO A 71 6.09 9.76 -0.35
CA PRO A 71 6.83 10.28 -1.49
C PRO A 71 8.20 9.61 -1.69
N GLU A 72 8.72 8.90 -0.68
CA GLU A 72 9.95 8.11 -0.79
C GLU A 72 9.78 6.85 -1.63
N ILE A 73 8.56 6.35 -1.81
CA ILE A 73 8.28 5.15 -2.60
C ILE A 73 8.29 5.50 -4.08
N PRO A 74 9.11 4.84 -4.92
CA PRO A 74 9.13 5.09 -6.35
C PRO A 74 7.74 4.93 -6.97
N ALA A 75 7.38 5.78 -7.92
CA ALA A 75 6.09 5.70 -8.61
C ALA A 75 5.87 4.33 -9.28
N GLY A 76 6.92 3.70 -9.80
CA GLY A 76 6.87 2.35 -10.37
C GLY A 76 6.53 1.25 -9.36
N ASN A 77 6.72 1.52 -8.06
CA ASN A 77 6.43 0.59 -6.98
C ASN A 77 5.02 0.78 -6.39
N LEU A 78 4.24 1.73 -6.91
CA LEU A 78 2.83 1.93 -6.58
C LEU A 78 1.96 1.27 -7.66
N ILE A 79 1.49 0.06 -7.39
CA ILE A 79 0.71 -0.72 -8.35
C ILE A 79 -0.77 -0.51 -8.09
N ALA A 80 -1.46 0.07 -9.08
CA ALA A 80 -2.91 0.14 -9.13
C ALA A 80 -3.49 -1.21 -9.59
N GLU A 81 -4.16 -1.91 -8.68
CA GLU A 81 -4.94 -3.11 -9.02
C GLU A 81 -6.12 -2.72 -9.94
N PRO A 82 -6.35 -3.46 -11.04
CA PRO A 82 -7.41 -3.13 -12.00
C PRO A 82 -8.81 -3.42 -11.44
N ARG A 83 -8.92 -4.31 -10.45
CA ARG A 83 -10.16 -4.69 -9.77
C ARG A 83 -9.85 -5.34 -8.43
N PRO A 84 -10.78 -5.34 -7.46
CA PRO A 84 -10.62 -6.06 -6.20
C PRO A 84 -10.67 -7.58 -6.46
N ALA A 85 -9.52 -8.21 -6.63
CA ALA A 85 -9.37 -9.63 -6.92
C ALA A 85 -8.95 -10.49 -5.71
N GLY A 86 -8.79 -9.86 -4.54
CA GLY A 86 -8.41 -10.51 -3.29
C GLY A 86 -6.90 -10.69 -3.12
N THR A 87 -6.51 -11.10 -1.91
CA THR A 87 -5.10 -11.15 -1.48
C THR A 87 -4.23 -12.06 -2.34
N ALA A 88 -4.74 -13.21 -2.77
CA ALA A 88 -3.96 -14.15 -3.57
C ALA A 88 -3.55 -13.57 -4.94
N ALA A 89 -4.48 -12.89 -5.62
CA ALA A 89 -4.20 -12.24 -6.90
C ALA A 89 -3.20 -11.09 -6.73
N ALA A 90 -3.36 -10.28 -5.68
CA ALA A 90 -2.43 -9.20 -5.36
C ALA A 90 -1.01 -9.73 -5.11
N LEU A 91 -0.86 -10.78 -4.30
CA LEU A 91 0.44 -11.40 -4.03
C LEU A 91 1.07 -12.03 -5.29
N ALA A 92 0.27 -12.70 -6.12
CA ALA A 92 0.75 -13.27 -7.37
C ALA A 92 1.28 -12.19 -8.32
N TRP A 93 0.57 -11.06 -8.46
CA TRP A 93 1.03 -9.92 -9.23
C TRP A 93 2.33 -9.35 -8.64
N ALA A 94 2.36 -9.10 -7.34
CA ALA A 94 3.55 -8.55 -6.67
C ALA A 94 4.79 -9.43 -6.92
N ALA A 95 4.65 -10.75 -6.76
CA ALA A 95 5.72 -11.70 -7.03
C ALA A 95 6.16 -11.69 -8.51
N HIS A 96 5.21 -11.63 -9.45
CA HIS A 96 5.51 -11.52 -10.86
C HIS A 96 6.28 -10.23 -11.18
N HIS A 97 5.81 -9.08 -10.66
CA HIS A 97 6.46 -7.78 -10.87
C HIS A 97 7.91 -7.81 -10.36
N ILE A 98 8.13 -8.29 -9.14
CA ILE A 98 9.47 -8.41 -8.53
C ILE A 98 10.39 -9.33 -9.35
N ALA A 99 9.85 -10.38 -9.98
CA ALA A 99 10.64 -11.29 -10.80
C ALA A 99 11.03 -10.73 -12.17
N THR A 100 10.40 -9.63 -12.60
CA THR A 100 10.60 -9.00 -13.92
C THR A 100 11.37 -7.69 -13.90
N VAL A 101 11.71 -7.17 -12.72
CA VAL A 101 12.48 -5.93 -12.52
C VAL A 101 13.96 -6.18 -12.26
#